data_AF-A0A352D3E7-F1
#
_entry.id   AF-A0A352D3E7-F1
#
_cell.length_a   1.000
_cell.length_b   1.000
_cell.length_c   1.000
_cell.angle_alpha   90.00
_cell.angle_beta   90.00
_cell.angle_gamma   90.00
#
_symmetry.space_group_name_H-M   'P 1'
#
loop_
_entity.id
_entity.type
_entity.pdbx_description
1 polymer ?
#
loop_
_entity_poly.entity_id
_entity_poly.type
_entity_poly.pdbx_seq_one_letter_code
_entity_poly.pdbx_strand_id
1 'polypeptide(L)'
;MEYKEEKISRELIAFSDQTIFESSQRTGEVIRANPLNFNIEKLPDSIQPELLETLSIILDKTVAEDIYTDTTDDELNAVNEALNHRIKNWGCDIKRVLDVTLLSKILTNREYTTKLVNNDLLRELLTNNHTEDLSYIWLSSLRQKLVSEKE
;
A
#
# COMPACT_ATOMS: atom_id res chain seq x y z
N MET A 1 14.78 19.77 4.54
CA MET A 1 14.16 18.57 3.97
C MET A 1 12.82 18.27 4.67
N GLU A 2 12.06 19.31 5.07
CA GLU A 2 10.80 19.19 5.86
C GLU A 2 9.52 19.33 5.00
N TYR A 3 9.63 19.82 3.76
CA TYR A 3 8.46 20.20 2.95
C TYR A 3 7.61 19.02 2.41
N LYS A 4 8.14 17.78 2.35
CA LYS A 4 7.40 16.61 1.83
C LYS A 4 6.59 15.88 2.92
N GLU A 5 6.99 15.93 4.20
CA GLU A 5 6.29 15.25 5.31
C GLU A 5 4.94 15.90 5.64
N GLU A 6 4.85 17.24 5.61
CA GLU A 6 3.60 17.96 5.85
C GLU A 6 2.51 17.67 4.80
N LYS A 7 2.89 17.29 3.58
CA LYS A 7 1.96 17.22 2.45
C LYS A 7 1.04 16.00 2.50
N ILE A 8 1.57 14.83 2.88
CA ILE A 8 0.76 13.61 3.02
C ILE A 8 -0.22 13.77 4.19
N SER A 9 0.24 14.33 5.31
CA SER A 9 -0.62 14.62 6.46
C SER A 9 -1.74 15.59 6.08
N ARG A 10 -1.46 16.67 5.32
CA ARG A 10 -2.48 17.63 4.88
C ARG A 10 -3.51 17.08 3.91
N GLU A 11 -3.12 16.20 2.98
CA GLU A 11 -4.09 15.57 2.06
C GLU A 11 -4.97 14.54 2.78
N LEU A 12 -4.49 13.95 3.89
CA LEU A 12 -5.29 13.06 4.76
C LEU A 12 -6.21 13.79 5.74
N ILE A 13 -5.94 15.06 6.09
CA ILE A 13 -6.84 15.90 6.92
C ILE A 13 -8.22 16.07 6.26
N ALA A 14 -8.33 15.85 4.94
CA ALA A 14 -9.61 15.89 4.24
C ALA A 14 -10.58 14.77 4.67
N PHE A 15 -10.07 13.67 5.24
CA PHE A 15 -10.89 12.59 5.77
C PHE A 15 -11.10 12.76 7.27
N SER A 16 -12.34 12.51 7.72
CA SER A 16 -12.62 12.48 9.15
C SER A 16 -11.95 11.29 9.81
N ASP A 17 -11.52 11.45 11.07
CA ASP A 17 -11.03 10.33 11.89
C ASP A 17 -12.04 9.18 11.94
N GLN A 18 -13.34 9.51 11.92
CA GLN A 18 -14.44 8.55 11.88
C GLN A 18 -14.40 7.68 10.62
N THR A 19 -14.21 8.27 9.44
CA THR A 19 -14.10 7.56 8.16
C THR A 19 -12.94 6.57 8.16
N ILE A 20 -11.79 7.00 8.66
CA ILE A 20 -10.58 6.18 8.76
C ILE A 20 -10.83 5.02 9.74
N PHE A 21 -11.40 5.32 10.91
CA PHE A 21 -11.73 4.34 11.93
C PHE A 21 -12.73 3.28 11.44
N GLU A 22 -13.83 3.69 10.79
CA GLU A 22 -14.83 2.76 10.25
C GLU A 22 -14.24 1.85 9.16
N SER A 23 -13.41 2.40 8.28
CA SER A 23 -12.71 1.61 7.25
C SER A 23 -11.74 0.60 7.87
N SER A 24 -10.96 1.02 8.88
CA SER A 24 -10.08 0.13 9.66
C SER A 24 -10.86 -0.96 10.39
N GLN A 25 -11.98 -0.62 11.02
CA GLN A 25 -12.86 -1.57 11.72
C GLN A 25 -13.39 -2.63 10.77
N ARG A 26 -14.01 -2.25 9.65
CA ARG A 26 -14.54 -3.18 8.64
C ARG A 26 -13.44 -4.10 8.10
N THR A 27 -12.26 -3.55 7.79
CA THR A 27 -11.09 -4.33 7.36
C THR A 27 -10.71 -5.36 8.42
N GLY A 28 -10.59 -4.92 9.68
CA GLY A 28 -10.22 -5.78 10.79
C GLY A 28 -11.25 -6.88 11.07
N GLU A 29 -12.53 -6.61 10.87
CA GLU A 29 -13.60 -7.62 10.95
C GLU A 29 -13.47 -8.68 9.86
N VAL A 30 -13.23 -8.27 8.61
CA VAL A 30 -13.03 -9.21 7.49
C VAL A 30 -11.82 -10.12 7.73
N ILE A 31 -10.69 -9.54 8.16
CA ILE A 31 -9.47 -10.32 8.45
C ILE A 31 -9.72 -11.25 9.65
N ARG A 32 -10.28 -10.75 10.75
CA ARG A 32 -10.51 -11.57 11.97
C ARG A 32 -11.53 -12.69 11.78
N ALA A 33 -12.53 -12.50 10.92
CA ALA A 33 -13.53 -13.52 10.65
C ALA A 33 -12.91 -14.77 10.01
N ASN A 34 -11.85 -14.61 9.21
CA ASN A 34 -11.14 -15.75 8.60
C ASN A 34 -9.68 -15.43 8.27
N PRO A 35 -8.77 -15.36 9.27
CA PRO A 35 -7.42 -14.80 9.11
C PRO A 35 -6.58 -15.48 8.02
N LEU A 36 -6.79 -16.78 7.81
CA LEU A 36 -6.01 -17.56 6.84
C LEU A 36 -6.68 -17.66 5.46
N ASN A 37 -7.95 -17.26 5.33
CA ASN A 37 -8.71 -17.55 4.10
C ASN A 37 -9.72 -16.45 3.71
N PHE A 38 -9.57 -15.22 4.20
CA PHE A 38 -10.33 -14.10 3.68
C PHE A 38 -10.00 -13.86 2.20
N ASN A 39 -10.97 -13.33 1.44
CA ASN A 39 -10.78 -13.07 0.02
C ASN A 39 -10.05 -11.74 -0.17
N ILE A 40 -8.77 -11.80 -0.55
CA ILE A 40 -7.93 -10.62 -0.74
C ILE A 40 -8.47 -9.69 -1.84
N GLU A 41 -9.14 -10.23 -2.87
CA GLU A 41 -9.68 -9.46 -3.99
C GLU A 41 -10.83 -8.54 -3.55
N LYS A 42 -11.51 -8.89 -2.46
CA LYS A 42 -12.64 -8.14 -1.92
C LYS A 42 -12.28 -7.29 -0.70
N LEU A 43 -11.04 -7.40 -0.21
CA LEU A 43 -10.63 -6.62 0.95
C LEU A 43 -10.66 -5.10 0.69
N PRO A 44 -10.30 -4.59 -0.51
CA PRO A 44 -10.45 -3.17 -0.83
C PRO A 44 -11.87 -2.62 -0.64
N ASP A 45 -12.91 -3.44 -0.82
CA ASP A 45 -14.32 -3.03 -0.65
C ASP A 45 -14.67 -2.66 0.80
N SER A 46 -13.80 -2.99 1.77
CA SER A 46 -13.98 -2.61 3.18
C SER A 46 -13.57 -1.17 3.49
N ILE A 47 -12.82 -0.54 2.58
CA ILE A 47 -12.36 0.86 2.68
C ILE A 47 -13.35 1.78 1.97
N GLN A 48 -13.60 2.96 2.53
CA GLN A 48 -14.37 3.97 1.81
C GLN A 48 -13.68 4.30 0.46
N PRO A 49 -14.39 4.28 -0.69
CA PRO A 49 -13.77 4.43 -2.01
C PRO A 49 -12.91 5.68 -2.17
N GLU A 50 -13.38 6.85 -1.70
CA GLU A 50 -12.64 8.10 -1.83
C GLU A 50 -11.34 8.09 -1.00
N LEU A 51 -11.35 7.42 0.15
CA LEU A 51 -10.16 7.26 1.00
C LEU A 51 -9.13 6.35 0.32
N LEU A 52 -9.58 5.24 -0.25
CA LEU A 52 -8.73 4.30 -1.00
C LEU A 52 -8.10 4.99 -2.22
N GLU A 53 -8.90 5.74 -2.99
CA GLU A 53 -8.44 6.48 -4.16
C GLU A 53 -7.44 7.58 -3.77
N THR A 54 -7.73 8.36 -2.73
CA THR A 54 -6.85 9.46 -2.33
C THR A 54 -5.51 8.93 -1.81
N LEU A 55 -5.51 7.89 -0.97
CA LEU A 55 -4.26 7.25 -0.53
C LEU A 55 -3.50 6.64 -1.71
N SER A 56 -4.20 6.02 -2.65
CA SER A 56 -3.60 5.49 -3.88
C SER A 56 -2.87 6.58 -4.68
N ILE A 57 -3.49 7.75 -4.85
CA ILE A 57 -2.91 8.89 -5.55
C ILE A 57 -1.70 9.46 -4.79
N ILE A 58 -1.80 9.57 -3.47
CA ILE A 58 -0.69 10.03 -2.62
C ILE A 58 0.52 9.11 -2.76
N LEU A 59 0.31 7.81 -2.72
CA LEU A 59 1.36 6.81 -2.89
C LEU A 59 2.02 6.96 -4.27
N ASP A 60 1.25 7.01 -5.35
CA ASP A 60 1.79 7.18 -6.70
C ASP A 60 2.64 8.45 -6.82
N LYS A 61 2.13 9.58 -6.32
CA LYS A 61 2.87 10.86 -6.30
C LYS A 61 4.15 10.79 -5.47
N THR A 62 4.16 9.99 -4.41
CA THR A 62 5.31 9.87 -3.51
C THR A 62 6.49 9.18 -4.20
N VAL A 63 6.21 8.25 -5.13
CA VAL A 63 7.22 7.39 -5.76
C VAL A 63 7.49 7.74 -7.23
N ALA A 64 6.63 8.57 -7.84
CA ALA A 64 6.72 8.97 -9.25
C ALA A 64 8.03 9.68 -9.63
N GLU A 65 8.72 10.29 -8.66
CA GLU A 65 10.01 10.96 -8.88
C GLU A 65 11.21 10.03 -8.62
N ASP A 66 10.99 8.83 -8.09
CA ASP A 66 12.06 7.97 -7.58
C ASP A 66 12.11 6.59 -8.26
N ILE A 67 11.03 6.16 -8.94
CA ILE A 67 10.94 4.85 -9.60
C ILE A 67 10.87 4.99 -11.13
N TYR A 68 11.85 4.39 -11.80
CA TYR A 68 12.05 4.38 -13.25
C TYR A 68 12.38 2.95 -13.74
N THR A 69 12.50 2.78 -15.06
CA THR A 69 12.75 1.44 -15.66
C THR A 69 14.12 0.87 -15.34
N ASP A 70 15.09 1.71 -15.02
CA ASP A 70 16.47 1.37 -14.68
C ASP A 70 16.77 1.42 -13.18
N THR A 71 15.75 1.70 -12.34
CA THR A 71 15.89 1.67 -10.88
C THR A 71 16.32 0.29 -10.41
N THR A 72 17.45 0.25 -9.69
CA THR A 72 18.03 -0.98 -9.14
C THR A 72 17.26 -1.48 -7.92
N ASP A 73 17.52 -2.72 -7.48
CA ASP A 73 16.91 -3.27 -6.27
C ASP A 73 17.36 -2.51 -5.00
N ASP A 74 18.61 -2.03 -4.96
CA ASP A 74 19.12 -1.21 -3.85
C ASP A 74 18.44 0.16 -3.78
N GLU A 75 18.18 0.79 -4.93
CA GLU A 75 17.41 2.04 -4.99
C GLU A 75 15.95 1.83 -4.63
N LEU A 76 15.33 0.72 -5.06
CA LEU A 76 13.99 0.33 -4.63
C LEU A 76 13.91 0.18 -3.11
N ASN A 77 14.90 -0.47 -2.49
CA ASN A 77 14.98 -0.60 -1.04
C ASN A 77 15.09 0.77 -0.36
N ALA A 78 15.93 1.67 -0.87
CA ALA A 78 16.05 3.02 -0.31
C ALA A 78 14.73 3.82 -0.40
N VAL A 79 13.99 3.70 -1.51
CA VAL A 79 12.65 4.30 -1.65
C VAL A 79 11.67 3.67 -0.66
N ASN A 80 11.71 2.35 -0.51
CA ASN A 80 10.85 1.63 0.43
C ASN A 80 11.12 2.05 1.89
N GLU A 81 12.37 2.11 2.30
CA GLU A 81 12.79 2.59 3.62
C GLU A 81 12.34 4.03 3.85
N ALA A 82 12.52 4.92 2.86
CA ALA A 82 12.11 6.31 2.96
C ALA A 82 10.58 6.44 3.10
N LEU A 83 9.81 5.64 2.36
CA LEU A 83 8.35 5.58 2.51
C LEU A 83 7.96 5.12 3.92
N ASN A 84 8.52 3.99 4.37
CA ASN A 84 8.22 3.40 5.67
C ASN A 84 8.64 4.31 6.84
N HIS A 85 9.74 5.06 6.69
CA HIS A 85 10.17 6.06 7.66
C HIS A 85 9.14 7.19 7.83
N ARG A 86 8.52 7.65 6.73
CA ARG A 86 7.50 8.72 6.75
C ARG A 86 6.21 8.29 7.44
N ILE A 87 5.84 7.02 7.29
CA ILE A 87 4.59 6.47 7.85
C ILE A 87 4.78 5.79 9.22
N LYS A 88 6.02 5.71 9.74
CA LYS A 88 6.33 4.96 10.97
C LYS A 88 5.47 5.39 12.17
N ASN A 89 5.14 6.68 12.26
CA ASN A 89 4.38 7.29 13.35
C ASN A 89 2.87 7.35 13.10
N TRP A 90 2.39 6.81 11.98
CA TRP A 90 0.97 6.80 11.69
C TRP A 90 0.20 5.91 12.67
N GLY A 91 -1.02 6.33 13.00
CA GLY A 91 -1.92 5.55 13.85
C GLY A 91 -2.27 4.19 13.23
N CYS A 92 -2.60 3.21 14.08
CA CYS A 92 -2.89 1.85 13.64
C CYS A 92 -4.04 1.79 12.61
N ASP A 93 -5.05 2.66 12.75
CA ASP A 93 -6.19 2.65 11.85
C ASP A 93 -5.82 3.07 10.43
N ILE A 94 -5.12 4.19 10.27
CA ILE A 94 -4.67 4.64 8.95
C ILE A 94 -3.61 3.69 8.35
N LYS A 95 -2.78 3.04 9.18
CA LYS A 95 -1.85 1.99 8.71
C LYS A 95 -2.59 0.79 8.12
N ARG A 96 -3.67 0.34 8.76
CA ARG A 96 -4.50 -0.75 8.21
C ARG A 96 -5.14 -0.36 6.88
N VAL A 97 -5.63 0.87 6.75
CA VAL A 97 -6.14 1.39 5.48
C VAL A 97 -5.03 1.43 4.42
N LEU A 98 -3.83 1.86 4.80
CA LEU A 98 -2.66 1.87 3.93
C LEU A 98 -2.29 0.45 3.45
N ASP A 99 -2.27 -0.55 4.33
CA ASP A 99 -1.97 -1.94 3.96
C ASP A 99 -2.95 -2.47 2.90
N VAL A 100 -4.25 -2.16 3.05
CA VAL A 100 -5.27 -2.51 2.04
C VAL A 100 -5.09 -1.71 0.75
N THR A 101 -4.65 -0.46 0.85
CA THR A 101 -4.33 0.37 -0.34
C THR A 101 -3.16 -0.23 -1.11
N LEU A 102 -2.08 -0.62 -0.41
CA LEU A 102 -0.94 -1.31 -0.99
C LEU A 102 -1.36 -2.64 -1.63
N LEU A 103 -2.21 -3.43 -0.96
CA LEU A 103 -2.79 -4.64 -1.53
C LEU A 103 -3.53 -4.34 -2.84
N SER A 104 -4.40 -3.34 -2.88
CA SER A 104 -5.14 -2.97 -4.09
C SER A 104 -4.21 -2.63 -5.26
N LYS A 105 -3.11 -1.92 -4.98
CA LYS A 105 -2.06 -1.64 -5.97
C LYS A 105 -1.35 -2.90 -6.46
N ILE A 106 -0.99 -3.81 -5.55
CA ILE A 106 -0.37 -5.12 -5.90
C ILE A 106 -1.33 -5.93 -6.79
N LEU A 107 -2.62 -5.99 -6.45
CA LEU A 107 -3.62 -6.70 -7.24
C LEU A 107 -3.77 -6.12 -8.64
N THR A 108 -3.70 -4.79 -8.78
CA THR A 108 -3.72 -4.10 -10.08
C THR A 108 -2.49 -4.42 -10.93
N ASN A 109 -1.32 -4.60 -10.29
CA ASN A 109 -0.06 -4.92 -10.96
C ASN A 109 0.29 -6.41 -10.92
N ARG A 110 -0.69 -7.28 -10.66
CA ARG A 110 -0.44 -8.68 -10.30
C ARG A 110 0.35 -9.44 -11.37
N GLU A 111 0.11 -9.17 -12.64
CA GLU A 111 0.84 -9.79 -13.75
C GLU A 111 2.34 -9.44 -13.78
N TYR A 112 2.73 -8.35 -13.13
CA TYR A 112 4.11 -7.88 -13.01
C TYR A 112 4.79 -8.32 -11.70
N THR A 113 4.09 -9.07 -10.85
CA THR A 113 4.65 -9.63 -9.62
C THR A 113 5.34 -10.98 -9.87
N THR A 114 6.27 -11.36 -8.99
CA THR A 114 6.89 -12.69 -9.06
C THR A 114 5.87 -13.76 -8.65
N LYS A 115 6.04 -15.01 -9.13
CA LYS A 115 5.16 -16.14 -8.78
C LYS A 115 5.13 -16.46 -7.27
N LEU A 116 6.12 -15.99 -6.51
CA LEU A 116 6.17 -16.15 -5.06
C LEU A 116 5.15 -15.25 -4.35
N VAL A 117 4.74 -14.15 -4.98
CA VAL A 117 3.69 -13.26 -4.49
C VAL A 117 2.32 -13.87 -4.82
N ASN A 118 1.87 -14.78 -3.97
CA ASN A 118 0.58 -15.45 -4.07
C ASN A 118 -0.40 -14.96 -2.99
N ASN A 119 -1.65 -15.43 -3.06
CA ASN A 119 -2.68 -15.00 -2.10
C ASN A 119 -2.35 -15.37 -0.66
N ASP A 120 -1.65 -16.49 -0.44
CA ASP A 120 -1.34 -16.96 0.90
C ASP A 120 -0.31 -16.03 1.56
N LEU A 121 0.75 -15.66 0.82
CA LEU A 121 1.71 -14.65 1.27
C LEU A 121 1.02 -13.32 1.57
N LEU A 122 0.18 -12.82 0.66
CA LEU A 122 -0.50 -11.54 0.87
C LEU A 122 -1.41 -11.54 2.11
N ARG A 123 -2.10 -12.66 2.38
CA ARG A 123 -2.89 -12.81 3.61
C ARG A 123 -2.03 -12.81 4.88
N GLU A 124 -0.89 -13.49 4.84
CA GLU A 124 0.07 -13.52 5.94
C GLU A 124 0.58 -12.10 6.24
N LEU A 125 1.03 -11.37 5.21
CA LEU A 125 1.53 -10.01 5.35
C LEU A 125 0.48 -9.07 5.95
N LEU A 126 -0.77 -9.14 5.49
CA LEU A 126 -1.88 -8.33 6.02
C LEU A 126 -2.25 -8.70 7.45
N THR A 127 -2.24 -9.98 7.80
CA THR A 127 -2.60 -10.45 9.16
C THR A 127 -1.55 -10.01 10.19
N ASN A 128 -0.28 -10.02 9.79
CA ASN A 128 0.84 -9.66 10.66
C ASN A 128 1.24 -8.17 10.56
N ASN A 129 0.55 -7.37 9.73
CA ASN A 129 0.82 -5.94 9.48
C ASN A 129 2.26 -5.68 8.95
N HIS A 130 2.69 -6.48 7.99
CA HIS A 130 3.97 -6.32 7.28
C HIS A 130 3.87 -5.25 6.17
N THR A 131 3.64 -3.99 6.57
CA THR A 131 3.49 -2.85 5.64
C THR A 131 4.73 -2.66 4.74
N GLU A 132 5.92 -2.87 5.27
CA GLU A 132 7.19 -2.69 4.55
C GLU A 132 7.36 -3.70 3.42
N ASP A 133 6.97 -4.96 3.65
CA ASP A 133 6.99 -6.00 2.63
C ASP A 133 5.92 -5.75 1.55
N LEU A 134 4.71 -5.33 1.95
CA LEU A 134 3.65 -4.94 1.02
C LEU A 134 4.08 -3.78 0.12
N SER A 135 4.71 -2.76 0.71
CA SER A 135 5.22 -1.61 -0.06
C SER A 135 6.33 -2.00 -1.01
N TYR A 136 7.28 -2.85 -0.59
CA TYR A 136 8.32 -3.36 -1.50
C TYR A 136 7.75 -4.14 -2.67
N ILE A 137 6.80 -5.06 -2.42
CA ILE A 137 6.13 -5.85 -3.48
C ILE A 137 5.45 -4.91 -4.49
N TRP A 138 4.74 -3.89 -4.00
CA TRP A 138 4.12 -2.90 -4.87
C TRP A 138 5.17 -2.14 -5.70
N LEU A 139 6.21 -1.58 -5.09
CA LEU A 139 7.26 -0.82 -5.78
C LEU A 139 7.97 -1.66 -6.85
N SER A 140 8.31 -2.90 -6.51
CA SER A 140 8.92 -3.86 -7.45
C SER A 140 8.00 -4.15 -8.63
N SER A 141 6.71 -4.38 -8.38
CA SER A 141 5.70 -4.61 -9.44
C SER A 141 5.49 -3.38 -10.33
N LEU A 142 5.58 -2.17 -9.75
CA LEU A 142 5.46 -0.91 -10.47
C LEU A 142 6.65 -0.72 -11.42
N ARG A 143 7.89 -0.96 -10.95
CA ARG A 143 9.07 -0.94 -11.82
C ARG A 143 8.92 -1.91 -12.98
N GLN A 144 8.53 -3.16 -12.69
CA GLN A 144 8.39 -4.19 -13.72
C GLN A 144 7.33 -3.82 -14.77
N LYS A 145 6.21 -3.22 -14.34
CA LYS A 145 5.20 -2.67 -15.25
C LYS A 145 5.79 -1.61 -16.19
N LEU A 146 6.54 -0.65 -15.65
CA LEU A 146 7.17 0.41 -16.45
C LEU A 146 8.15 -0.14 -17.48
N VAL A 147 8.87 -1.22 -17.15
CA VAL A 147 9.77 -1.91 -18.08
C VAL A 147 8.96 -2.51 -19.23
N SER A 148 7.88 -3.24 -18.92
CA SER A 148 7.03 -3.90 -19.93
C SER A 148 6.26 -2.92 -20.83
N GLU A 149 5.93 -1.71 -20.36
CA GLU A 149 5.27 -0.68 -21.17
C GLU A 149 6.22 0.03 -22.16
N LYS A 150 7.53 -0.17 -22.05
CA LYS A 150 8.53 0.38 -22.99
C LYS A 150 8.93 -0.58 -24.13
N GLU A 151 8.56 -1.85 -24.03
CA GLU A 151 8.83 -2.90 -25.03
C GLU A 151 7.74 -2.96 -26.11
#